data_AF-A0A8T7E1N5-F1
#
_entry.id   AF-A0A8T7E1N5-F1
#
_cell.length_a   1.000
_cell.length_b   1.000
_cell.length_c   1.000
_cell.angle_alpha   90.00
_cell.angle_beta   90.00
_cell.angle_gamma   90.00
#
_symmetry.space_group_name_H-M   'P 1'
#
loop_
_entity.id
_entity.type
_entity.pdbx_description
1 polymer ?
#
loop_
_entity_poly.entity_id
_entity_poly.type
_entity_poly.pdbx_seq_one_letter_code
_entity_poly.pdbx_strand_id
1 'polypeptide(L)'
;SLGRLEAHAASDCDLLVAGEGPLGTDIRAHIDATVAAEGLRAAKADGIYTETLRRTELLDPARRGSLAEPAGDFGRRMALLLDAAAISNDPVFRRWQRDVLEWYTAAPDEATWQLLIDDLGRYRHAYRCWQRFDTGQPAWALRQVKLRGSRTIGFAGLLLLVVQAAAREDDALDWIAEELGRTPLERVTDAMRRCDIDAGNLLEAYAAVHGTLCDPTARQVLAGDPGTSHAAGLLLAIRDHGQTIRGELLRVFNALTASAGSKAAMDVLF
;
A
#
# COMPACT_ATOMS: atom_id res chain seq x y z
N SER A 1 -1.28 -6.60 -6.38
CA SER A 1 -0.21 -7.62 -6.23
C SER A 1 0.77 -7.53 -7.37
N LEU A 2 0.31 -7.28 -8.60
CA LEU A 2 1.16 -7.04 -9.78
C LEU A 2 2.22 -5.96 -9.53
N GLY A 3 1.85 -4.78 -9.05
CA GLY A 3 2.81 -3.70 -8.74
C GLY A 3 3.80 -4.01 -7.62
N ARG A 4 3.53 -5.03 -6.79
CA ARG A 4 4.45 -5.53 -5.75
C ARG A 4 5.30 -6.71 -6.23
N LEU A 5 5.11 -7.16 -7.48
CA LEU A 5 5.69 -8.40 -8.02
C LEU A 5 5.31 -9.64 -7.19
N GLU A 6 4.14 -9.60 -6.55
CA GLU A 6 3.60 -10.67 -5.71
C GLU A 6 2.47 -11.45 -6.40
N ALA A 7 2.18 -11.15 -7.67
CA ALA A 7 1.06 -11.74 -8.37
C ALA A 7 1.30 -13.23 -8.66
N HIS A 8 0.20 -13.99 -8.64
CA HIS A 8 0.17 -15.42 -8.96
C HIS A 8 -1.13 -15.72 -9.72
N ALA A 9 -1.32 -16.95 -10.21
CA ALA A 9 -2.42 -17.31 -11.12
C ALA A 9 -3.85 -17.01 -10.63
N ALA A 10 -4.05 -16.81 -9.32
CA ALA A 10 -5.35 -16.47 -8.74
C ALA A 10 -5.42 -15.01 -8.23
N SER A 11 -4.49 -14.15 -8.67
CA SER A 11 -4.55 -12.70 -8.47
C SER A 11 -5.51 -12.05 -9.47
N ASP A 12 -6.23 -11.05 -8.99
CA ASP A 12 -6.93 -10.06 -9.80
C ASP A 12 -5.96 -8.96 -10.28
N CYS A 13 -6.38 -8.29 -11.35
CA CYS A 13 -5.71 -7.13 -11.94
C CYS A 13 -6.43 -5.87 -11.48
N ASP A 14 -6.00 -5.33 -10.34
CA ASP A 14 -6.44 -4.02 -9.84
C ASP A 14 -5.80 -2.91 -10.68
N LEU A 15 -6.62 -2.14 -11.41
CA LEU A 15 -6.16 -1.12 -12.34
C LEU A 15 -6.71 0.27 -12.00
N LEU A 16 -5.82 1.26 -12.00
CA LEU A 16 -6.18 2.66 -12.04
C LEU A 16 -6.03 3.15 -13.49
N VAL A 17 -7.11 3.69 -14.05
CA VAL A 17 -7.09 4.29 -15.39
C VAL A 17 -7.07 5.80 -15.22
N ALA A 18 -5.97 6.45 -15.55
CA ALA A 18 -5.75 7.87 -15.28
C ALA A 18 -5.49 8.68 -16.56
N GLY A 19 -5.91 9.94 -16.56
CA GLY A 19 -5.69 10.87 -17.69
C GLY A 19 -5.59 12.32 -17.25
N GLU A 20 -4.82 13.12 -18.00
CA GLU A 20 -4.66 14.57 -17.78
C GLU A 20 -5.89 15.37 -18.21
N GLY A 21 -6.72 14.82 -19.10
CA GLY A 21 -7.90 15.47 -19.65
C GLY A 21 -9.14 14.57 -19.67
N PRO A 22 -10.21 15.00 -20.36
CA PRO A 22 -11.40 14.17 -20.54
C PRO A 22 -11.03 12.84 -21.17
N LEU A 23 -11.29 11.76 -20.45
CA LEU A 23 -11.18 10.41 -20.96
C LEU A 23 -12.48 10.05 -21.70
N GLY A 24 -12.36 9.37 -22.83
CA GLY A 24 -13.53 8.87 -23.56
C GLY A 24 -14.34 7.94 -22.67
N THR A 25 -15.67 7.98 -22.78
CA THR A 25 -16.59 7.19 -21.93
C THR A 25 -16.31 5.69 -21.98
N ASP A 26 -15.73 5.22 -23.08
CA ASP A 26 -15.54 3.81 -23.37
C ASP A 26 -14.12 3.32 -23.05
N ILE A 27 -13.20 4.22 -22.64
CA ILE A 27 -11.79 3.85 -22.42
C ILE A 27 -11.67 2.75 -21.38
N ARG A 28 -12.52 2.79 -20.36
CA ARG A 28 -12.49 1.83 -19.28
C ARG A 28 -12.92 0.45 -19.78
N ALA A 29 -14.05 0.38 -20.47
CA ALA A 29 -14.52 -0.86 -21.07
C ALA A 29 -13.49 -1.47 -22.03
N HIS A 30 -12.79 -0.62 -22.80
CA HIS A 30 -11.73 -1.06 -23.68
C HIS A 30 -10.51 -1.65 -22.93
N ILE A 31 -10.06 -1.01 -21.86
CA ILE A 31 -8.97 -1.52 -21.02
C ILE A 31 -9.38 -2.85 -20.35
N ASP A 32 -10.59 -2.91 -19.79
CA ASP A 32 -11.09 -4.13 -19.15
C ASP A 32 -11.18 -5.29 -20.15
N ALA A 33 -11.64 -5.03 -21.39
CA ALA A 33 -11.66 -6.03 -22.46
C ALA A 33 -10.26 -6.50 -22.86
N THR A 34 -9.28 -5.58 -22.90
CA THR A 34 -7.88 -5.90 -23.21
C THR A 34 -7.28 -6.80 -22.11
N VAL A 35 -7.50 -6.46 -20.85
CA VAL A 35 -7.03 -7.24 -19.69
C VAL A 35 -7.64 -8.64 -19.69
N ALA A 36 -8.94 -8.74 -19.99
CA ALA A 36 -9.62 -10.03 -20.11
C ALA A 36 -9.06 -10.88 -21.27
N ALA A 37 -8.69 -10.26 -22.40
CA ALA A 37 -8.10 -10.96 -23.54
C ALA A 37 -6.72 -11.57 -23.22
N GLU A 38 -5.97 -10.96 -22.30
CA GLU A 38 -4.70 -11.48 -21.78
C GLU A 38 -4.88 -12.57 -20.70
N GLY A 39 -6.12 -13.01 -20.45
CA GLY A 39 -6.43 -14.04 -19.45
C GLY A 39 -6.28 -13.55 -18.00
N LEU A 40 -6.12 -12.25 -17.78
CA LEU A 40 -6.06 -11.66 -16.46
C LEU A 40 -7.47 -11.49 -15.89
N ARG A 41 -7.62 -11.82 -14.60
CA ARG A 41 -8.89 -11.61 -13.90
C ARG A 41 -9.10 -10.12 -13.66
N ALA A 42 -10.22 -9.58 -14.12
CA ALA A 42 -10.60 -8.19 -13.86
C ALA A 42 -10.69 -7.89 -12.35
N ALA A 43 -10.46 -6.62 -12.00
CA ALA A 43 -10.78 -6.09 -10.68
C ALA A 43 -12.24 -6.35 -10.31
N LYS A 44 -12.55 -6.26 -9.02
CA LYS A 44 -13.95 -6.28 -8.58
C LYS A 44 -14.71 -5.08 -9.15
N ALA A 45 -16.02 -5.25 -9.31
CA ALA A 45 -16.92 -4.22 -9.84
C ALA A 45 -17.21 -3.09 -8.83
N ASP A 46 -16.55 -3.10 -7.67
CA ASP A 46 -16.67 -2.11 -6.60
C ASP A 46 -15.30 -1.53 -6.20
N GLY A 47 -15.34 -0.44 -5.44
CA GLY A 47 -14.15 0.18 -4.85
C GLY A 47 -13.44 1.19 -5.76
N ILE A 48 -12.19 1.49 -5.42
CA ILE A 48 -11.45 2.63 -6.00
C ILE A 48 -11.00 2.43 -7.44
N TYR A 49 -11.01 1.17 -7.90
CA TYR A 49 -10.51 0.76 -9.20
C TYR A 49 -11.58 0.76 -10.28
N THR A 50 -12.83 1.17 -10.04
CA THR A 50 -13.91 1.06 -11.04
C THR A 50 -14.05 2.28 -11.94
N GLU A 51 -13.58 3.43 -11.47
CA GLU A 51 -13.71 4.71 -12.16
C GLU A 51 -12.38 5.14 -12.78
N THR A 52 -12.48 5.97 -13.82
CA THR A 52 -11.32 6.68 -14.35
C THR A 52 -10.93 7.84 -13.45
N LEU A 53 -9.64 8.07 -13.32
CA LEU A 53 -9.07 9.10 -12.46
C LEU A 53 -8.65 10.33 -13.27
N ARG A 54 -9.09 11.51 -12.81
CA ARG A 54 -8.65 12.79 -13.37
C ARG A 54 -7.72 13.51 -12.41
N ARG A 55 -6.65 14.09 -12.96
CA ARG A 55 -5.63 14.77 -12.16
C ARG A 55 -6.21 15.91 -11.32
N THR A 56 -7.12 16.69 -11.90
CA THR A 56 -7.77 17.83 -11.24
C THR A 56 -8.62 17.43 -10.03
N GLU A 57 -9.24 16.24 -10.06
CA GLU A 57 -10.07 15.74 -8.96
C GLU A 57 -9.20 15.14 -7.85
N LEU A 58 -8.13 14.44 -8.24
CA LEU A 58 -7.17 13.82 -7.32
C LEU A 58 -6.38 14.87 -6.52
N LEU A 59 -6.00 15.97 -7.18
CA LEU A 59 -5.11 17.00 -6.65
C LEU A 59 -5.83 18.30 -6.30
N ASP A 60 -7.14 18.26 -6.11
CA ASP A 60 -7.94 19.44 -5.73
C ASP A 60 -7.43 20.02 -4.39
N PRO A 61 -6.86 21.25 -4.37
CA PRO A 61 -6.36 21.86 -3.15
C PRO A 61 -7.44 22.06 -2.08
N ALA A 62 -8.71 22.23 -2.48
CA ALA A 62 -9.82 22.43 -1.55
C ALA A 62 -10.14 21.18 -0.71
N ARG A 63 -9.63 20.01 -1.11
CA ARG A 63 -9.80 18.75 -0.39
C ARG A 63 -8.69 18.48 0.63
N ARG A 64 -7.62 19.27 0.62
CA ARG A 64 -6.47 19.08 1.51
C ARG A 64 -6.88 19.22 2.97
N GLY A 65 -6.66 18.17 3.76
CA GLY A 65 -7.06 18.11 5.17
C GLY A 65 -8.58 18.04 5.40
N SER A 66 -9.40 17.91 4.36
CA SER A 66 -10.85 17.92 4.50
C SER A 66 -11.37 16.59 5.07
N LEU A 67 -12.20 16.68 6.11
CA LEU A 67 -12.96 15.53 6.64
C LEU A 67 -14.04 15.04 5.67
N ALA A 68 -14.49 15.90 4.76
CA ALA A 68 -15.54 15.62 3.78
C ALA A 68 -14.97 15.13 2.44
N GLU A 69 -13.67 14.87 2.36
CA GLU A 69 -13.07 14.32 1.16
C GLU A 69 -13.69 12.96 0.78
N PRO A 70 -14.02 12.74 -0.51
CA PRO A 70 -14.51 11.44 -0.95
C PRO A 70 -13.47 10.33 -0.71
N ALA A 71 -13.91 9.24 -0.07
CA ALA A 71 -13.06 8.10 0.24
C ALA A 71 -12.36 7.50 -1.00
N GLY A 72 -12.98 7.61 -2.18
CA GLY A 72 -12.40 7.18 -3.44
C GLY A 72 -11.12 7.92 -3.81
N ASP A 73 -11.08 9.24 -3.65
CA ASP A 73 -9.95 10.05 -4.08
C ASP A 73 -8.76 9.90 -3.16
N PHE A 74 -9.03 9.94 -1.86
CA PHE A 74 -8.07 9.57 -0.82
C PHE A 74 -7.49 8.16 -1.04
N GLY A 75 -8.36 7.17 -1.28
CA GLY A 75 -7.94 5.79 -1.51
C GLY A 75 -7.07 5.62 -2.76
N ARG A 76 -7.34 6.39 -3.83
CA ARG A 76 -6.53 6.38 -5.07
C ARG A 76 -5.16 7.02 -4.87
N ARG A 77 -5.05 8.12 -4.11
CA ARG A 77 -3.73 8.68 -3.75
C ARG A 77 -2.91 7.67 -2.95
N MET A 78 -3.52 7.00 -1.96
CA MET A 78 -2.83 5.95 -1.20
C MET A 78 -2.41 4.78 -2.10
N ALA A 79 -3.26 4.34 -3.02
CA ALA A 79 -2.91 3.28 -3.97
C ALA A 79 -1.70 3.66 -4.85
N LEU A 80 -1.63 4.91 -5.33
CA LEU A 80 -0.50 5.41 -6.12
C LEU A 80 0.82 5.43 -5.35
N LEU A 81 0.79 5.76 -4.05
CA LEU A 81 2.00 5.88 -3.22
C LEU A 81 2.45 4.55 -2.59
N LEU A 82 1.51 3.65 -2.28
CA LEU A 82 1.83 2.41 -1.58
C LEU A 82 2.50 1.39 -2.51
N ASP A 83 1.80 0.98 -3.58
CA ASP A 83 2.20 -0.21 -4.33
C ASP A 83 1.76 -0.26 -5.79
N ALA A 84 1.36 0.88 -6.37
CA ALA A 84 1.11 0.99 -7.81
C ALA A 84 2.42 0.90 -8.61
N ALA A 85 2.31 0.38 -9.83
CA ALA A 85 3.37 0.38 -10.82
C ALA A 85 2.78 0.76 -12.19
N ALA A 86 3.57 1.43 -13.03
CA ALA A 86 3.15 1.77 -14.37
C ALA A 86 3.02 0.52 -15.25
N ILE A 87 1.86 0.37 -15.90
CA ILE A 87 1.68 -0.59 -17.00
C ILE A 87 2.00 0.09 -18.33
N SER A 88 1.67 1.37 -18.45
CA SER A 88 1.94 2.19 -19.61
C SER A 88 2.40 3.58 -19.18
N ASN A 89 3.19 4.21 -20.05
CA ASN A 89 3.62 5.61 -19.90
C ASN A 89 4.25 5.94 -18.51
N ASP A 90 5.30 5.20 -18.15
CA ASP A 90 6.03 5.35 -16.88
C ASP A 90 6.40 6.81 -16.54
N PRO A 91 6.87 7.66 -17.48
CA PRO A 91 7.16 9.06 -17.16
C PRO A 91 5.94 9.85 -16.67
N VAL A 92 4.75 9.58 -17.22
CA VAL A 92 3.50 10.21 -16.77
C VAL A 92 3.08 9.67 -15.40
N PHE A 93 3.18 8.36 -15.20
CA PHE A 93 2.89 7.75 -13.90
C PHE A 93 3.77 8.31 -12.77
N ARG A 94 5.10 8.42 -13.00
CA ARG A 94 6.03 9.00 -12.02
C ARG A 94 5.72 10.46 -11.73
N ARG A 95 5.34 11.24 -12.76
CA ARG A 95 4.88 12.62 -12.56
C ARG A 95 3.65 12.67 -11.66
N TRP A 96 2.67 11.78 -11.85
CA TRP A 96 1.50 11.71 -10.99
C TRP A 96 1.84 11.37 -9.53
N GLN A 97 2.76 10.43 -9.30
CA GLN A 97 3.22 10.13 -7.94
C GLN A 97 3.88 11.35 -7.30
N ARG A 98 4.75 12.05 -8.06
CA ARG A 98 5.36 13.31 -7.62
C ARG A 98 4.32 14.38 -7.31
N ASP A 99 3.35 14.61 -8.18
CA ASP A 99 2.33 15.63 -7.98
C ASP A 99 1.47 15.34 -6.73
N VAL A 100 1.19 14.06 -6.46
CA VAL A 100 0.50 13.63 -5.24
C VAL A 100 1.35 13.97 -4.01
N LEU A 101 2.65 13.71 -4.04
CA LEU A 101 3.57 14.09 -2.97
C LEU A 101 3.61 15.61 -2.78
N GLU A 102 3.75 16.38 -3.86
CA GLU A 102 3.70 17.85 -3.84
C GLU A 102 2.40 18.36 -3.23
N TRP A 103 1.27 17.73 -3.55
CA TRP A 103 -0.02 18.07 -2.97
C TRP A 103 -0.04 17.86 -1.45
N TYR A 104 0.61 16.82 -0.93
CA TYR A 104 0.73 16.58 0.51
C TYR A 104 1.69 17.57 1.20
N THR A 105 2.76 17.99 0.52
CA THR A 105 3.81 18.84 1.11
C THR A 105 3.57 20.35 0.93
N ALA A 106 2.60 20.76 0.12
CA ALA A 106 2.34 22.17 -0.17
C ALA A 106 1.55 22.91 0.94
N ALA A 107 1.43 22.34 2.15
CA ALA A 107 0.80 23.01 3.29
C ALA A 107 1.82 23.96 3.98
N PRO A 108 1.50 25.27 4.15
CA PRO A 108 2.49 26.27 4.58
C PRO A 108 2.91 26.20 6.06
N ASP A 109 2.12 25.57 6.95
CA ASP A 109 2.30 25.67 8.41
C ASP A 109 2.49 24.33 9.14
N GLU A 110 2.61 23.22 8.41
CA GLU A 110 2.82 21.89 9.00
C GLU A 110 4.25 21.39 8.75
N ALA A 111 4.76 20.51 9.63
CA ALA A 111 5.92 19.71 9.28
C ALA A 111 5.64 19.03 7.94
N THR A 112 6.53 19.20 6.95
CA THR A 112 6.27 19.02 5.51
C THR A 112 5.56 17.71 5.13
N TRP A 113 5.66 16.68 5.96
CA TRP A 113 5.12 15.35 5.71
C TRP A 113 3.97 14.92 6.62
N GLN A 114 3.56 15.75 7.58
CA GLN A 114 2.60 15.37 8.63
C GLN A 114 1.25 14.96 8.04
N LEU A 115 0.71 15.74 7.10
CA LEU A 115 -0.55 15.42 6.45
C LEU A 115 -0.52 14.03 5.78
N LEU A 116 0.59 13.68 5.10
CA LEU A 116 0.73 12.36 4.46
C LEU A 116 0.79 11.24 5.52
N ILE A 117 1.49 11.48 6.63
CA ILE A 117 1.58 10.55 7.75
C ILE A 117 0.19 10.31 8.35
N ASP A 118 -0.57 11.37 8.62
CA ASP A 118 -1.92 11.29 9.18
C ASP A 118 -2.89 10.56 8.23
N ASP A 119 -2.80 10.86 6.94
CA ASP A 119 -3.61 10.19 5.92
C ASP A 119 -3.24 8.71 5.76
N LEU A 120 -1.95 8.37 5.83
CA LEU A 120 -1.50 6.98 5.84
C LEU A 120 -2.05 6.23 7.07
N GLY A 121 -2.03 6.87 8.24
CA GLY A 121 -2.64 6.38 9.47
C GLY A 121 -4.15 6.16 9.34
N ARG A 122 -4.86 7.16 8.79
CA ARG A 122 -6.30 7.11 8.48
C ARG A 122 -6.62 5.93 7.55
N TYR A 123 -5.84 5.76 6.48
CA TYR A 123 -6.06 4.70 5.49
C TYR A 123 -5.87 3.32 6.12
N ARG A 124 -4.79 3.14 6.87
CA ARG A 124 -4.52 1.91 7.60
C ARG A 124 -5.61 1.59 8.62
N HIS A 125 -6.05 2.59 9.38
CA HIS A 125 -7.12 2.42 10.36
C HIS A 125 -8.42 1.96 9.71
N ALA A 126 -8.85 2.65 8.64
CA ALA A 126 -10.03 2.27 7.86
C ALA A 126 -9.93 0.84 7.35
N TYR A 127 -8.75 0.44 6.81
CA TYR A 127 -8.52 -0.93 6.34
C TYR A 127 -8.63 -1.95 7.48
N ARG A 128 -8.05 -1.68 8.65
CA ARG A 128 -8.14 -2.57 9.83
C ARG A 128 -9.57 -2.69 10.35
N CYS A 129 -10.31 -1.60 10.42
CA CYS A 129 -11.70 -1.60 10.85
C CYS A 129 -12.58 -2.41 9.89
N TRP A 130 -12.43 -2.18 8.57
CA TRP A 130 -13.10 -2.99 7.57
C TRP A 130 -12.81 -4.48 7.74
N GLN A 131 -11.53 -4.86 7.89
CA GLN A 131 -11.14 -6.24 8.13
C GLN A 131 -11.71 -6.83 9.42
N ARG A 132 -11.84 -6.03 10.48
CA ARG A 132 -12.35 -6.50 11.78
C ARG A 132 -13.85 -6.75 11.77
N PHE A 133 -14.63 -5.90 11.13
CA PHE A 133 -16.08 -5.92 11.22
C PHE A 133 -16.77 -6.61 10.04
N ASP A 134 -16.07 -6.82 8.92
CA ASP A 134 -16.61 -7.46 7.73
C ASP A 134 -16.44 -9.00 7.75
N THR A 135 -16.74 -9.64 8.88
CA THR A 135 -16.48 -11.08 9.12
C THR A 135 -17.41 -12.01 8.35
N GLY A 136 -18.55 -11.52 7.87
CA GLY A 136 -19.55 -12.32 7.14
C GLY A 136 -19.28 -12.49 5.64
N GLN A 137 -18.26 -11.83 5.11
CA GLN A 137 -17.94 -11.90 3.67
C GLN A 137 -16.99 -13.07 3.35
N PRO A 138 -17.15 -13.70 2.17
CA PRO A 138 -16.22 -14.71 1.68
C PRO A 138 -14.77 -14.22 1.71
N ALA A 139 -13.83 -15.15 1.93
CA ALA A 139 -12.40 -14.85 1.96
C ALA A 139 -11.97 -13.85 3.05
N TRP A 140 -12.75 -13.70 4.13
CA TRP A 140 -12.32 -12.93 5.30
C TRP A 140 -10.95 -13.38 5.83
N ALA A 141 -10.74 -14.68 6.03
CA ALA A 141 -9.46 -15.21 6.50
C ALA A 141 -8.31 -14.90 5.52
N LEU A 142 -8.53 -15.03 4.21
CA LEU A 142 -7.54 -14.65 3.21
C LEU A 142 -7.15 -13.16 3.32
N ARG A 143 -8.12 -12.28 3.55
CA ARG A 143 -7.85 -10.85 3.73
C ARG A 143 -7.08 -10.56 5.04
N GLN A 144 -7.34 -11.33 6.10
CA GLN A 144 -6.59 -11.27 7.35
C GLN A 144 -5.12 -11.67 7.18
N VAL A 145 -4.83 -12.66 6.32
CA VAL A 145 -3.46 -13.04 5.96
C VAL A 145 -2.78 -11.92 5.18
N LYS A 146 -3.44 -11.38 4.13
CA LYS A 146 -2.93 -10.24 3.35
C LYS A 146 -2.63 -9.02 4.23
N LEU A 147 -3.48 -8.75 5.23
CA LEU A 147 -3.27 -7.65 6.18
C LEU A 147 -1.97 -7.81 6.98
N ARG A 148 -1.70 -9.02 7.48
CA ARG A 148 -0.53 -9.32 8.33
C ARG A 148 0.80 -9.41 7.57
N GLY A 149 0.75 -9.64 6.26
CA GLY A 149 1.92 -9.65 5.38
C GLY A 149 2.00 -8.41 4.50
N SER A 150 1.68 -8.59 3.22
CA SER A 150 1.94 -7.60 2.15
C SER A 150 1.34 -6.22 2.39
N ARG A 151 0.15 -6.09 2.99
CA ARG A 151 -0.39 -4.76 3.31
C ARG A 151 0.40 -4.05 4.41
N THR A 152 0.83 -4.79 5.44
CA THR A 152 1.67 -4.23 6.51
C THR A 152 3.02 -3.75 5.95
N ILE A 153 3.65 -4.52 5.04
CA ILE A 153 4.86 -4.09 4.33
C ILE A 153 4.58 -2.86 3.46
N GLY A 154 3.44 -2.79 2.76
CA GLY A 154 3.00 -1.61 2.00
C GLY A 154 2.99 -0.34 2.84
N PHE A 155 2.27 -0.36 3.97
CA PHE A 155 2.18 0.77 4.89
C PHE A 155 3.54 1.17 5.46
N ALA A 156 4.33 0.19 5.91
CA ALA A 156 5.62 0.46 6.50
C ALA A 156 6.63 0.99 5.48
N GLY A 157 6.64 0.45 4.25
CA GLY A 157 7.52 0.91 3.18
C GLY A 157 7.35 2.39 2.88
N LEU A 158 6.11 2.86 2.67
CA LEU A 158 5.85 4.28 2.42
C LEU A 158 6.25 5.15 3.62
N LEU A 159 5.92 4.74 4.82
CA LEU A 159 6.25 5.51 6.00
C LEU A 159 7.77 5.63 6.24
N LEU A 160 8.51 4.54 6.08
CA LEU A 160 9.96 4.57 6.25
C LEU A 160 10.60 5.52 5.24
N LEU A 161 10.07 5.60 4.01
CA LEU A 161 10.48 6.64 3.06
C LEU A 161 10.15 8.03 3.59
N VAL A 162 8.95 8.27 4.10
CA VAL A 162 8.59 9.58 4.65
C VAL A 162 9.49 10.01 5.81
N VAL A 163 9.83 9.09 6.73
CA VAL A 163 10.77 9.38 7.83
C VAL A 163 12.15 9.74 7.31
N GLN A 164 12.65 9.02 6.30
CA GLN A 164 13.94 9.30 5.68
C GLN A 164 13.90 10.63 4.91
N ALA A 165 12.82 10.91 4.18
CA ALA A 165 12.62 12.16 3.46
C ALA A 165 12.56 13.36 4.42
N ALA A 166 11.93 13.22 5.58
CA ALA A 166 11.88 14.26 6.60
C ALA A 166 13.26 14.62 7.20
N ALA A 167 14.26 13.73 7.08
CA ALA A 167 15.63 14.00 7.47
C ALA A 167 16.47 14.66 6.36
N ARG A 168 15.87 14.96 5.19
CA ARG A 168 16.53 15.62 4.05
C ARG A 168 16.02 17.05 3.93
N GLU A 169 16.93 18.01 3.78
CA GLU A 169 16.58 19.44 3.75
C GLU A 169 16.19 19.92 2.34
N ASP A 170 17.02 19.64 1.32
CA ASP A 170 16.89 20.34 0.02
C ASP A 170 16.33 19.49 -1.15
N ASP A 171 16.15 18.18 -0.97
CA ASP A 171 15.76 17.26 -2.07
C ASP A 171 14.77 16.16 -1.65
N ALA A 172 14.12 16.32 -0.50
CA ALA A 172 13.27 15.29 0.11
C ALA A 172 12.18 14.77 -0.85
N LEU A 173 11.54 15.68 -1.60
CA LEU A 173 10.46 15.38 -2.55
C LEU A 173 10.95 14.59 -3.76
N ASP A 174 12.07 15.00 -4.35
CA ASP A 174 12.67 14.33 -5.51
C ASP A 174 13.13 12.94 -5.13
N TRP A 175 13.79 12.82 -3.98
CA TRP A 175 14.28 11.57 -3.44
C TRP A 175 13.15 10.58 -3.15
N ILE A 176 12.09 10.99 -2.45
CA ILE A 176 10.97 10.06 -2.16
C ILE A 176 10.24 9.66 -3.45
N ALA A 177 10.09 10.55 -4.42
CA ALA A 177 9.49 10.23 -5.72
C ALA A 177 10.29 9.18 -6.49
N GLU A 178 11.62 9.21 -6.42
CA GLU A 178 12.48 8.17 -7.01
C GLU A 178 12.33 6.83 -6.27
N GLU A 179 12.33 6.86 -4.94
CA GLU A 179 12.22 5.66 -4.09
C GLU A 179 10.85 4.97 -4.20
N LEU A 180 9.80 5.69 -4.61
CA LEU A 180 8.50 5.09 -4.96
C LEU A 180 8.58 4.12 -6.14
N GLY A 181 9.64 4.18 -6.97
CA GLY A 181 9.89 3.19 -8.02
C GLY A 181 10.26 1.80 -7.51
N ARG A 182 10.64 1.67 -6.24
CA ARG A 182 10.92 0.37 -5.59
C ARG A 182 9.63 -0.26 -5.08
N THR A 183 9.60 -1.60 -5.02
CA THR A 183 8.53 -2.33 -4.34
C THR A 183 8.52 -2.03 -2.84
N PRO A 184 7.37 -2.21 -2.14
CA PRO A 184 7.32 -2.02 -0.70
C PRO A 184 8.37 -2.83 0.10
N LEU A 185 8.66 -4.06 -0.31
CA LEU A 185 9.65 -4.90 0.37
C LEU A 185 11.08 -4.37 0.17
N GLU A 186 11.40 -3.88 -1.04
CA GLU A 186 12.69 -3.25 -1.32
C GLU A 186 12.88 -1.97 -0.49
N ARG A 187 11.83 -1.14 -0.34
CA ARG A 187 11.87 0.07 0.50
C ARG A 187 12.21 -0.28 1.96
N VAL A 188 11.54 -1.30 2.51
CA VAL A 188 11.78 -1.74 3.90
C VAL A 188 13.20 -2.31 4.06
N THR A 189 13.64 -3.18 3.16
CA THR A 189 14.97 -3.80 3.26
C THR A 189 16.10 -2.81 3.04
N ASP A 190 15.92 -1.80 2.19
CA ASP A 190 16.88 -0.69 2.05
C ASP A 190 16.96 0.15 3.34
N ALA A 191 15.82 0.45 3.96
CA ALA A 191 15.78 1.13 5.25
C ALA A 191 16.53 0.34 6.33
N MET A 192 16.32 -0.99 6.40
CA MET A 192 17.04 -1.86 7.35
C MET A 192 18.55 -1.82 7.10
N ARG A 193 18.98 -1.93 5.83
CA ARG A 193 20.39 -1.85 5.44
C ARG A 193 21.05 -0.54 5.87
N ARG A 194 20.36 0.60 5.70
CA ARG A 194 20.87 1.92 6.12
C ARG A 194 21.08 2.05 7.63
N CYS A 195 20.36 1.26 8.41
CA CYS A 195 20.49 1.19 9.87
C CYS A 195 21.42 0.07 10.34
N ASP A 196 22.12 -0.63 9.45
CA ASP A 196 22.92 -1.83 9.74
C ASP A 196 22.11 -2.95 10.44
N ILE A 197 20.85 -3.11 9.99
CA ILE A 197 19.93 -4.11 10.50
C ILE A 197 19.80 -5.24 9.47
N ASP A 198 20.10 -6.47 9.88
CA ASP A 198 19.86 -7.66 9.04
C ASP A 198 18.36 -7.91 8.83
N ALA A 199 17.98 -8.12 7.56
CA ALA A 199 16.61 -8.34 7.11
C ALA A 199 16.19 -9.82 7.09
N GLY A 200 17.07 -10.76 7.45
CA GLY A 200 16.82 -12.21 7.38
C GLY A 200 15.48 -12.64 7.99
N ASN A 201 15.23 -12.28 9.26
CA ASN A 201 13.98 -12.61 9.95
C ASN A 201 12.72 -12.05 9.26
N LEU A 202 12.81 -10.82 8.76
CA LEU A 202 11.71 -10.17 8.06
C LEU A 202 11.40 -10.92 6.76
N LEU A 203 12.44 -11.22 5.97
CA LEU A 203 12.33 -11.88 4.68
C LEU A 203 11.79 -13.30 4.84
N GLU A 204 12.27 -14.06 5.82
CA GLU A 204 11.77 -15.40 6.11
C GLU A 204 10.29 -15.39 6.52
N ALA A 205 9.91 -14.52 7.46
CA ALA A 205 8.52 -14.41 7.90
C ALA A 205 7.60 -13.93 6.78
N TYR A 206 8.04 -12.95 5.98
CA TYR A 206 7.29 -12.46 4.82
C TYR A 206 7.13 -13.56 3.76
N ALA A 207 8.19 -14.32 3.45
CA ALA A 207 8.15 -15.43 2.51
C ALA A 207 7.20 -16.54 2.97
N ALA A 208 7.15 -16.85 4.27
CA ALA A 208 6.20 -17.83 4.82
C ALA A 208 4.73 -17.37 4.63
N VAL A 209 4.44 -16.10 4.91
CA VAL A 209 3.10 -15.53 4.69
C VAL A 209 2.74 -15.53 3.20
N HIS A 210 3.67 -15.11 2.33
CA HIS A 210 3.44 -15.06 0.88
C HIS A 210 3.30 -16.45 0.27
N GLY A 211 4.10 -17.43 0.70
CA GLY A 211 3.99 -18.83 0.30
C GLY A 211 2.61 -19.41 0.60
N THR A 212 2.06 -19.11 1.78
CA THR A 212 0.68 -19.49 2.15
C THR A 212 -0.36 -18.84 1.23
N LEU A 213 -0.14 -17.59 0.81
CA LEU A 213 -1.02 -16.90 -0.14
C LEU A 213 -0.93 -17.45 -1.57
N CYS A 214 0.18 -18.12 -1.92
CA CYS A 214 0.40 -18.72 -3.24
C CYS A 214 -0.06 -20.18 -3.33
N ASP A 215 -0.12 -20.90 -2.21
CA ASP A 215 -0.61 -22.29 -2.17
C ASP A 215 -2.12 -22.35 -2.48
N PRO A 216 -2.55 -22.98 -3.59
CA PRO A 216 -3.96 -23.13 -3.94
C PRO A 216 -4.80 -23.80 -2.84
N THR A 217 -4.23 -24.78 -2.13
CA THR A 217 -4.92 -25.51 -1.07
C THR A 217 -5.15 -24.61 0.13
N ALA A 218 -4.10 -23.97 0.65
CA ALA A 218 -4.24 -22.99 1.74
C ALA A 218 -5.21 -21.85 1.36
N ARG A 219 -5.14 -21.35 0.12
CA ARG A 219 -6.08 -20.32 -0.37
C ARG A 219 -7.52 -20.78 -0.35
N GLN A 220 -7.81 -22.00 -0.81
CA GLN A 220 -9.17 -22.53 -0.81
C GLN A 220 -9.73 -22.60 0.61
N VAL A 221 -8.90 -23.03 1.56
CA VAL A 221 -9.25 -23.09 2.99
C VAL A 221 -9.52 -21.70 3.54
N LEU A 222 -8.64 -20.73 3.26
CA LEU A 222 -8.76 -19.34 3.70
C LEU A 222 -9.88 -18.56 2.99
N ALA A 223 -10.32 -19.03 1.82
CA ALA A 223 -11.45 -18.46 1.08
C ALA A 223 -12.81 -18.96 1.62
N GLY A 224 -12.83 -20.15 2.23
CA GLY A 224 -14.00 -20.78 2.83
C GLY A 224 -14.36 -20.26 4.22
N ASP A 225 -14.94 -21.14 5.05
CA ASP A 225 -15.38 -20.80 6.40
C ASP A 225 -14.17 -20.67 7.37
N PRO A 226 -13.95 -19.48 7.95
CA PRO A 226 -12.86 -19.26 8.90
C PRO A 226 -13.02 -20.05 10.22
N GLY A 227 -14.21 -20.54 10.53
CA GLY A 227 -14.50 -21.32 11.75
C GLY A 227 -13.97 -22.76 11.72
N THR A 228 -13.46 -23.23 10.59
CA THR A 228 -12.88 -24.58 10.48
C THR A 228 -11.55 -24.69 11.22
N SER A 229 -11.30 -25.84 11.87
CA SER A 229 -10.05 -26.10 12.60
C SER A 229 -8.81 -25.90 11.72
N HIS A 230 -8.91 -26.25 10.44
CA HIS A 230 -7.81 -26.09 9.49
C HIS A 230 -7.53 -24.62 9.15
N ALA A 231 -8.57 -23.81 8.89
CA ALA A 231 -8.40 -22.36 8.69
C ALA A 231 -7.86 -21.68 9.95
N ALA A 232 -8.34 -22.07 11.14
CA ALA A 232 -7.84 -21.57 12.41
C ALA A 232 -6.33 -21.88 12.61
N GLY A 233 -5.89 -23.10 12.28
CA GLY A 233 -4.48 -23.48 12.32
C GLY A 233 -3.60 -22.62 11.41
N LEU A 234 -4.02 -22.39 10.16
CA LEU A 234 -3.31 -21.51 9.23
C LEU A 234 -3.26 -20.06 9.75
N LEU A 235 -4.38 -19.54 10.26
CA LEU A 235 -4.44 -18.18 10.81
C LEU A 235 -3.53 -18.00 12.02
N LEU A 236 -3.38 -19.02 12.87
CA LEU A 236 -2.45 -19.01 14.00
C LEU A 236 -0.99 -18.95 13.53
N ALA A 237 -0.59 -19.81 12.57
CA ALA A 237 0.77 -19.78 12.02
C ALA A 237 1.09 -18.42 11.38
N ILE A 238 0.15 -17.87 10.60
CA ILE A 238 0.30 -16.54 9.98
C ILE A 238 0.37 -15.41 11.02
N ARG A 239 -0.33 -15.55 12.15
CA ARG A 239 -0.26 -14.55 13.23
C ARG A 239 1.16 -14.41 13.75
N ASP A 240 1.86 -15.52 13.97
CA ASP A 240 3.18 -15.52 14.57
C ASP A 240 4.23 -14.95 13.59
N HIS A 241 4.13 -15.27 12.29
CA HIS A 241 4.92 -14.59 11.25
C HIS A 241 4.58 -13.10 11.14
N GLY A 242 3.30 -12.72 11.23
CA GLY A 242 2.88 -11.32 11.24
C GLY A 242 3.40 -10.54 12.44
N GLN A 243 3.53 -11.18 13.61
CA GLN A 243 4.18 -10.59 14.78
C GLN A 243 5.67 -10.37 14.55
N THR A 244 6.35 -11.35 13.93
CA THR A 244 7.76 -11.23 13.54
C THR A 244 7.97 -10.05 12.60
N ILE A 245 7.18 -9.95 11.52
CA ILE A 245 7.19 -8.81 10.59
C ILE A 245 7.02 -7.49 11.34
N ARG A 246 6.01 -7.39 12.21
CA ARG A 246 5.78 -6.16 12.98
C ARG A 246 6.96 -5.81 13.90
N GLY A 247 7.58 -6.80 14.55
CA GLY A 247 8.73 -6.61 15.43
C GLY A 247 9.95 -6.06 14.67
N GLU A 248 10.23 -6.61 13.49
CA GLU A 248 11.32 -6.13 12.63
C GLU A 248 11.07 -4.73 12.10
N LEU A 249 9.82 -4.42 11.70
CA LEU A 249 9.42 -3.08 11.27
C LEU A 249 9.56 -2.04 12.39
N LEU A 250 9.21 -2.40 13.63
CA LEU A 250 9.43 -1.57 14.82
C LEU A 250 10.92 -1.31 15.05
N ARG A 251 11.76 -2.33 14.90
CA ARG A 251 13.21 -2.25 15.09
C ARG A 251 13.83 -1.22 14.15
N VAL A 252 13.54 -1.29 12.85
CA VAL A 252 14.06 -0.33 11.86
C VAL A 252 13.47 1.07 12.05
N PHE A 253 12.18 1.18 12.36
CA PHE A 253 11.55 2.47 12.60
C PHE A 253 12.20 3.20 13.78
N ASN A 254 12.43 2.51 14.90
CA ASN A 254 13.09 3.08 16.07
C ASN A 254 14.54 3.47 15.79
N ALA A 255 15.26 2.69 14.99
CA ALA A 255 16.64 3.02 14.60
C ALA A 255 16.69 4.32 13.77
N LEU A 256 15.79 4.46 12.79
CA LEU A 256 15.71 5.68 11.97
C LEU A 256 15.33 6.90 12.80
N THR A 257 14.31 6.81 13.66
CA THR A 257 13.86 7.97 14.44
C THR A 257 14.86 8.39 15.52
N ALA A 258 15.57 7.44 16.13
CA ALA A 258 16.67 7.73 17.04
C ALA A 258 17.80 8.51 16.34
N SER A 259 18.10 8.18 15.07
CA SER A 259 19.10 8.90 14.30
C SER A 259 18.66 10.28 13.83
N ALA A 260 17.35 10.47 13.58
CA ALA A 260 16.78 11.70 13.02
C ALA A 260 16.44 12.77 14.07
N GLY A 261 16.50 12.45 15.38
CA GLY A 261 16.14 13.38 16.45
C GLY A 261 14.67 13.84 16.45
N SER A 262 13.80 13.22 15.66
CA SER A 262 12.42 13.66 15.44
C SER A 262 11.44 12.91 16.34
N LYS A 263 10.78 13.67 17.24
CA LYS A 263 9.78 13.18 18.20
C LYS A 263 8.39 12.93 17.55
N ALA A 264 8.15 13.44 16.35
CA ALA A 264 6.82 13.50 15.73
C ALA A 264 6.33 12.18 15.10
N ALA A 265 7.23 11.27 14.73
CA ALA A 265 6.85 10.07 13.96
C ALA A 265 6.24 8.93 14.82
N MET A 266 6.44 8.94 16.15
CA MET A 266 6.13 7.80 17.01
C MET A 266 4.62 7.53 17.18
N ASP A 267 3.77 8.55 17.10
CA ASP A 267 2.35 8.43 17.50
C ASP A 267 1.43 7.85 16.42
N VAL A 268 1.88 7.71 15.17
CA VAL A 268 0.97 7.40 14.04
C VAL A 268 0.84 5.89 13.75
N LEU A 269 1.74 5.04 14.26
CA LEU A 269 1.84 3.65 13.80
C LEU A 269 1.31 2.58 14.75
N PHE A 270 1.47 2.77 16.06
CA PHE A 270 1.46 1.68 17.02
C PHE A 270 0.35 1.78 18.06
#